data_AF-A0A2E8UNU6-F1
#
_entry.id   AF-A0A2E8UNU6-F1
#
_cell.length_a   1.000
_cell.length_b   1.000
_cell.length_c   1.000
_cell.angle_alpha   90.00
_cell.angle_beta   90.00
_cell.angle_gamma   90.00
#
_symmetry.space_group_name_H-M   'P 1'
#
loop_
_entity.id
_entity.type
_entity.pdbx_description
1 polymer ?
#
loop_
_entity_poly.entity_id
_entity_poly.type
_entity_poly.pdbx_seq_one_letter_code
_entity_poly.pdbx_strand_id
1 'polypeptide(L)'
;MSKRLLSLVLLVPFLLSAETKLPSILGSHMVLQQGSVCPIWGWDKPGTDVTVSFAGQSHTAKADKAGRWQANLTAMEANAKGADLTVKGSSTVTLKEVLVGEVWLCSGQSNMEWSVARSANPQEEIANAKHPLIRHIKIQRRPSKKAENDVPSDGWKVCSPQTAANFTAVGYYFARHLQGEIKVPIGLIGSNWGGTRIEPWTPPAGFKAVPALKDIADKLDEYPTPRGNGVNHQ
;
A
#
# COMPACT_ATOMS: atom_id res chain seq x y z
N MET A 1 -41.44 53.43 15.28
CA MET A 1 -41.39 52.13 15.97
C MET A 1 -40.91 51.07 14.98
N SER A 2 -39.60 50.78 14.92
CA SER A 2 -39.06 49.77 14.00
C SER A 2 -39.03 48.40 14.71
N LYS A 3 -39.78 47.44 14.16
CA LYS A 3 -39.75 46.05 14.61
C LYS A 3 -38.50 45.38 14.04
N ARG A 4 -37.54 45.02 14.90
CA ARG A 4 -36.41 44.16 14.53
C ARG A 4 -36.89 42.71 14.52
N LEU A 5 -36.99 42.12 13.33
CA LEU A 5 -37.23 40.69 13.15
C LEU A 5 -35.92 39.95 13.47
N LEU A 6 -35.89 39.15 14.53
CA LEU A 6 -34.78 38.24 14.82
C LEU A 6 -34.98 36.96 13.99
N SER A 7 -34.16 36.76 12.96
CA SER A 7 -34.12 35.48 12.23
C SER A 7 -33.38 34.43 13.06
N LEU A 8 -34.10 33.40 13.51
CA LEU A 8 -33.55 32.23 14.18
C LEU A 8 -32.95 31.29 13.13
N VAL A 9 -31.62 31.24 13.02
CA VAL A 9 -30.93 30.27 12.16
C VAL A 9 -30.86 28.93 12.89
N LEU A 10 -31.65 27.95 12.45
CA LEU A 10 -31.54 26.56 12.91
C LEU A 10 -30.25 25.94 12.33
N LEU A 11 -29.25 25.68 13.18
CA LEU A 11 -28.14 24.79 12.82
C LEU A 11 -28.61 23.33 12.92
N VAL A 12 -28.78 22.68 11.78
CA VAL A 12 -28.99 21.23 11.72
C VAL A 12 -27.62 20.55 11.89
N PRO A 13 -27.40 19.74 12.94
CA PRO A 13 -26.14 19.03 13.10
C PRO A 13 -26.04 17.93 12.04
N PHE A 14 -25.07 18.05 11.13
CA PHE A 14 -24.66 16.95 10.26
C PHE A 14 -24.04 15.85 11.13
N LEU A 15 -24.74 14.71 11.27
CA LEU A 15 -24.14 13.50 11.80
C LEU A 15 -23.14 12.98 10.77
N LEU A 16 -21.86 13.30 10.95
CA LEU A 16 -20.77 12.64 10.24
C LEU A 16 -20.77 11.16 10.65
N SER A 17 -21.28 10.29 9.77
CA SER A 17 -21.15 8.84 9.97
C SER A 17 -19.69 8.46 9.74
N ALA A 18 -19.01 8.02 10.80
CA ALA A 18 -17.67 7.47 10.67
C ALA A 18 -17.77 6.13 9.93
N GLU A 19 -16.96 5.97 8.88
CA GLU A 19 -16.92 4.78 8.04
C GLU A 19 -15.65 3.97 8.35
N THR A 20 -15.74 2.64 8.30
CA THR A 20 -14.58 1.76 8.36
C THR A 20 -13.66 2.06 7.18
N LYS A 21 -12.40 2.40 7.46
CA LYS A 21 -11.39 2.75 6.44
C LYS A 21 -10.20 1.83 6.54
N LEU A 22 -9.66 1.47 5.38
CA LEU A 22 -8.44 0.68 5.24
C LEU A 22 -7.35 1.55 4.59
N PRO A 23 -6.07 1.29 4.87
CA PRO A 23 -4.99 1.89 4.11
C PRO A 23 -5.04 1.40 2.66
N SER A 24 -4.54 2.22 1.73
CA SER A 24 -4.57 1.98 0.29
C SER A 24 -3.85 0.68 -0.13
N ILE A 25 -2.93 0.17 0.69
CA ILE A 25 -2.23 -1.10 0.46
C ILE A 25 -3.15 -2.32 0.65
N LEU A 26 -4.21 -2.20 1.46
CA LEU A 26 -5.21 -3.26 1.66
C LEU A 26 -6.38 -3.01 0.70
N GLY A 27 -6.41 -3.75 -0.39
CA GLY A 27 -7.38 -3.56 -1.48
C GLY A 27 -7.77 -4.86 -2.18
N SER A 28 -8.81 -4.79 -3.01
CA SER A 28 -9.17 -5.89 -3.91
C SER A 28 -8.00 -6.28 -4.81
N HIS A 29 -7.89 -7.56 -5.15
CA HIS A 29 -6.80 -8.18 -5.91
C HIS A 29 -5.44 -8.21 -5.21
N MET A 30 -5.35 -7.89 -3.91
CA MET A 30 -4.08 -8.01 -3.18
C MET A 30 -3.64 -9.48 -3.01
N VAL A 31 -2.38 -9.65 -2.62
CA VAL A 31 -1.81 -10.94 -2.19
C VAL A 31 -1.41 -10.80 -0.73
N LEU A 32 -1.87 -11.72 0.11
CA LEU A 32 -1.43 -11.88 1.50
C LEU A 32 -0.28 -12.88 1.58
N GLN A 33 0.67 -12.66 2.50
CA GLN A 33 1.84 -13.52 2.67
C GLN A 33 1.45 -14.89 3.23
N GLN A 34 1.88 -15.96 2.55
CA GLN A 34 1.70 -17.32 3.04
C GLN A 34 2.63 -17.66 4.21
N GLY A 35 2.26 -18.66 5.01
CA GLY A 35 3.09 -19.18 6.10
C GLY A 35 3.37 -18.20 7.24
N SER A 36 2.73 -17.03 7.25
CA SER A 36 2.94 -15.96 8.22
C SER A 36 1.62 -15.37 8.70
N VAL A 37 1.62 -14.88 9.94
CA VAL A 37 0.49 -14.07 10.46
C VAL A 37 0.33 -12.82 9.59
N CYS A 38 -0.89 -12.59 9.10
CA CYS A 38 -1.19 -11.46 8.22
C CYS A 38 -2.01 -10.41 8.98
N PRO A 39 -1.43 -9.24 9.31
CA PRO A 39 -2.18 -8.17 9.92
C PRO A 39 -3.12 -7.53 8.90
N ILE A 40 -4.38 -7.34 9.31
CA ILE A 40 -5.36 -6.49 8.62
C ILE A 40 -5.69 -5.37 9.58
N TRP A 41 -5.53 -4.13 9.13
CA TRP A 41 -5.65 -2.96 9.99
C TRP A 41 -6.36 -1.82 9.26
N GLY A 42 -6.77 -0.83 10.05
CA GLY A 42 -7.43 0.34 9.52
C GLY A 42 -7.85 1.29 10.61
N TRP A 43 -8.85 2.10 10.26
CA TRP A 43 -9.45 3.08 11.16
C TRP A 43 -10.97 2.91 11.20
N ASP A 44 -11.52 3.20 12.36
CA ASP A 44 -12.95 3.27 12.61
C ASP A 44 -13.19 4.28 13.75
N LYS A 45 -14.45 4.52 14.12
CA LYS A 45 -14.79 5.26 15.34
C LYS A 45 -14.15 4.57 16.57
N PRO A 46 -13.58 5.32 17.53
CA PRO A 46 -13.04 4.75 18.76
C PRO A 46 -14.06 3.86 19.48
N GLY A 47 -13.60 2.69 19.93
CA GLY A 47 -14.42 1.70 20.62
C GLY A 47 -15.23 0.76 19.73
N THR A 48 -15.30 0.99 18.41
CA THR A 48 -15.95 0.08 17.46
C THR A 48 -15.33 -1.31 17.50
N ASP A 49 -16.16 -2.34 17.58
CA ASP A 49 -15.75 -3.72 17.34
C ASP A 49 -15.69 -3.99 15.84
N VAL A 50 -14.53 -4.41 15.37
CA VAL A 50 -14.24 -4.71 13.97
C VAL A 50 -14.02 -6.21 13.83
N THR A 51 -14.71 -6.85 12.90
CA THR A 51 -14.53 -8.26 12.56
C THR A 51 -13.95 -8.39 11.16
N VAL A 52 -12.84 -9.12 11.03
CA VAL A 52 -12.22 -9.46 9.74
C VAL A 52 -12.45 -10.92 9.46
N SER A 53 -13.04 -11.24 8.31
CA SER A 53 -13.29 -12.62 7.86
C SER A 53 -12.65 -12.88 6.50
N PHE A 54 -11.89 -13.97 6.40
CA PHE A 54 -11.21 -14.39 5.17
C PHE A 54 -10.86 -15.87 5.23
N ALA A 55 -10.93 -16.61 4.13
CA ALA A 55 -10.47 -18.01 4.04
C ALA A 55 -10.95 -18.93 5.18
N GLY A 56 -12.22 -18.77 5.63
CA GLY A 56 -12.82 -19.59 6.69
C GLY A 56 -12.45 -19.19 8.12
N GLN A 57 -11.55 -18.23 8.32
CA GLN A 57 -11.23 -17.66 9.63
C GLN A 57 -11.93 -16.32 9.86
N SER A 58 -12.13 -16.00 11.14
CA SER A 58 -12.73 -14.75 11.60
C SER A 58 -12.01 -14.26 12.85
N HIS A 59 -11.54 -13.01 12.82
CA HIS A 59 -10.80 -12.38 13.91
C HIS A 59 -11.41 -11.03 14.26
N THR A 60 -11.43 -10.70 15.55
CA THR A 60 -11.99 -9.43 16.03
C THR A 60 -10.90 -8.51 16.56
N ALA A 61 -11.13 -7.21 16.44
CA ALA A 61 -10.31 -6.17 17.01
C ALA A 61 -11.22 -5.03 17.50
N LYS A 62 -10.72 -4.23 18.44
CA LYS A 62 -11.43 -3.03 18.90
C LYS A 62 -10.63 -1.80 18.51
N ALA A 63 -11.30 -0.81 17.92
CA ALA A 63 -10.69 0.47 17.59
C ALA A 63 -10.24 1.21 18.86
N ASP A 64 -8.97 1.58 18.91
CA ASP A 64 -8.35 2.28 20.03
C ASP A 64 -8.89 3.73 20.17
N LYS A 65 -8.37 4.49 21.15
CA LYS A 65 -8.76 5.89 21.36
C LYS A 65 -8.46 6.80 20.16
N ALA A 66 -7.52 6.41 19.29
CA ALA A 66 -7.18 7.09 18.04
C ALA A 66 -7.94 6.50 16.83
N GLY A 67 -8.88 5.57 17.07
CA GLY A 67 -9.67 4.90 16.04
C GLY A 67 -8.95 3.78 15.30
N ARG A 68 -7.70 3.44 15.66
CA ARG A 68 -6.92 2.41 14.98
C ARG A 68 -7.30 1.03 15.48
N TRP A 69 -7.39 0.06 14.59
CA TRP A 69 -7.62 -1.34 14.92
C TRP A 69 -6.72 -2.23 14.08
N GLN A 70 -6.41 -3.42 14.59
CA GLN A 70 -5.68 -4.45 13.87
C GLN A 70 -6.19 -5.83 14.30
N ALA A 71 -6.56 -6.65 13.32
CA ALA A 71 -6.87 -8.07 13.50
C ALA A 71 -5.79 -8.90 12.77
N ASN A 72 -5.29 -9.94 13.42
CA ASN A 72 -4.22 -10.76 12.89
C ASN A 72 -4.80 -12.07 12.36
N LEU A 73 -4.85 -12.21 11.03
CA LEU A 73 -5.19 -13.50 10.41
C LEU A 73 -4.08 -14.51 10.72
N THR A 74 -4.45 -15.72 11.09
CA THR A 74 -3.49 -16.81 11.28
C THR A 74 -2.83 -17.17 9.95
N ALA A 75 -1.64 -17.76 10.03
CA ALA A 75 -0.91 -18.23 8.85
C ALA A 75 -1.80 -19.11 7.96
N MET A 76 -1.67 -18.90 6.65
CA MET A 76 -2.41 -19.60 5.62
C MET A 76 -1.44 -20.18 4.60
N GLU A 77 -1.79 -21.31 4.02
CA GLU A 77 -1.12 -21.85 2.84
C GLU A 77 -1.45 -21.00 1.60
N ALA A 78 -0.56 -21.01 0.60
CA ALA A 78 -0.84 -20.36 -0.67
C ALA A 78 -2.14 -20.88 -1.31
N ASN A 79 -2.87 -19.96 -1.93
CA ASN A 79 -4.11 -20.27 -2.62
C ASN A 79 -4.23 -19.45 -3.91
N ALA A 80 -4.24 -20.16 -5.05
CA ALA A 80 -4.39 -19.59 -6.39
C ALA A 80 -5.83 -19.18 -6.73
N LYS A 81 -6.82 -19.63 -5.94
CA LYS A 81 -8.22 -19.23 -6.08
C LYS A 81 -8.52 -18.05 -5.16
N GLY A 82 -8.84 -16.90 -5.75
CA GLY A 82 -9.23 -15.70 -5.03
C GLY A 82 -10.43 -15.94 -4.12
N ALA A 83 -10.44 -15.25 -2.98
CA ALA A 83 -11.57 -15.19 -2.07
C ALA A 83 -11.82 -13.75 -1.60
N ASP A 84 -13.04 -13.47 -1.17
CA ASP A 84 -13.38 -12.16 -0.63
C ASP A 84 -12.95 -12.06 0.84
N LEU A 85 -12.24 -10.97 1.18
CA LEU A 85 -11.96 -10.57 2.56
C LEU A 85 -12.99 -9.52 2.96
N THR A 86 -13.69 -9.76 4.06
CA THR A 86 -14.70 -8.81 4.58
C THR A 86 -14.25 -8.22 5.90
N VAL A 87 -14.34 -6.90 6.02
CA VAL A 87 -14.14 -6.14 7.26
C VAL A 87 -15.49 -5.54 7.66
N LYS A 88 -16.00 -5.91 8.83
CA LYS A 88 -17.25 -5.39 9.40
C LYS A 88 -16.94 -4.54 10.63
N GLY A 89 -17.06 -3.22 10.51
CA GLY A 89 -16.98 -2.26 11.60
C GLY A 89 -18.22 -1.35 11.63
N SER A 90 -18.04 -0.04 11.68
CA SER A 90 -19.16 0.92 11.51
C SER A 90 -19.77 0.88 10.10
N SER A 91 -19.00 0.42 9.12
CA SER A 91 -19.47 0.02 7.79
C SER A 91 -18.87 -1.33 7.41
N THR A 92 -19.34 -1.92 6.30
CA THR A 92 -18.76 -3.15 5.76
C THR A 92 -17.92 -2.83 4.52
N VAL A 93 -16.67 -3.27 4.53
CA VAL A 93 -15.74 -3.20 3.39
C VAL A 93 -15.47 -4.62 2.90
N THR A 94 -15.63 -4.86 1.60
CA THR A 94 -15.31 -6.15 0.97
C THR A 94 -14.18 -5.95 -0.04
N LEU A 95 -13.05 -6.61 0.20
CA LEU A 95 -11.92 -6.70 -0.72
C LEU A 95 -12.08 -7.97 -1.55
N LYS A 96 -12.21 -7.82 -2.87
CA LYS A 96 -12.51 -8.93 -3.78
C LYS A 96 -11.25 -9.60 -4.28
N GLU A 97 -11.34 -10.90 -4.59
CA GLU A 97 -10.29 -11.64 -5.30
C GLU A 97 -8.92 -11.55 -4.60
N VAL A 98 -8.91 -11.62 -3.27
CA VAL A 98 -7.68 -11.65 -2.47
C VAL A 98 -7.04 -13.03 -2.57
N LEU A 99 -5.74 -13.07 -2.85
CA LEU A 99 -4.94 -14.29 -2.95
C LEU A 99 -4.04 -14.46 -1.72
N VAL A 100 -3.53 -15.67 -1.51
CA VAL A 100 -2.48 -15.97 -0.52
C VAL A 100 -1.28 -16.54 -1.28
N GLY A 101 -0.08 -16.01 -1.05
CA GLY A 101 1.14 -16.38 -1.77
C GLY A 101 2.37 -15.62 -1.26
N GLU A 102 3.33 -15.34 -2.13
CA GLU A 102 4.54 -14.59 -1.77
C GLU A 102 4.41 -13.11 -2.08
N VAL A 103 4.84 -12.24 -1.17
CA VAL A 103 4.79 -10.78 -1.32
C VAL A 103 6.20 -10.20 -1.32
N TRP A 104 6.54 -9.47 -2.39
CA TRP A 104 7.87 -8.90 -2.61
C TRP A 104 7.82 -7.38 -2.71
N LEU A 105 8.76 -6.73 -2.02
CA LEU A 105 8.96 -5.28 -2.11
C LEU A 105 9.96 -4.94 -3.24
N CYS A 106 9.47 -4.24 -4.25
CA CYS A 106 10.26 -3.74 -5.37
C CYS A 106 10.67 -2.28 -5.11
N SER A 107 11.75 -2.07 -4.36
CA SER A 107 12.24 -0.73 -4.00
C SER A 107 13.58 -0.36 -4.67
N GLY A 108 13.90 0.93 -4.69
CA GLY A 108 15.10 1.49 -5.29
C GLY A 108 14.79 2.62 -6.29
N GLN A 109 15.72 2.83 -7.23
CA GLN A 109 15.67 3.95 -8.18
C GLN A 109 15.25 3.53 -9.60
N SER A 110 15.75 4.24 -10.63
CA SER A 110 15.31 4.18 -12.02
C SER A 110 15.34 2.80 -12.64
N ASN A 111 16.28 1.94 -12.22
CA ASN A 111 16.41 0.60 -12.76
C ASN A 111 15.34 -0.35 -12.21
N MET A 112 14.94 -0.17 -10.95
CA MET A 112 13.78 -0.88 -10.38
C MET A 112 12.46 -0.28 -10.90
N GLU A 113 12.42 1.04 -11.10
CA GLU A 113 11.25 1.73 -11.65
C GLU A 113 11.04 1.49 -13.15
N TRP A 114 12.08 1.04 -13.86
CA TRP A 114 12.04 0.78 -15.29
C TRP A 114 10.83 -0.11 -15.63
N SER A 115 10.00 0.30 -16.58
CA SER A 115 8.72 -0.37 -16.84
C SER A 115 8.81 -1.42 -17.93
N VAL A 116 7.88 -2.37 -17.96
CA VAL A 116 7.76 -3.37 -19.04
C VAL A 116 7.63 -2.69 -20.40
N ALA A 117 6.87 -1.60 -20.50
CA ALA A 117 6.73 -0.83 -21.75
C ALA A 117 8.05 -0.26 -22.30
N ARG A 118 9.08 -0.16 -21.45
CA ARG A 118 10.42 0.32 -21.80
C ARG A 118 11.46 -0.80 -21.86
N SER A 119 11.03 -2.06 -21.72
CA SER A 119 11.93 -3.23 -21.82
C SER A 119 12.36 -3.48 -23.27
N ALA A 120 13.18 -4.51 -23.50
CA ALA A 120 13.74 -4.79 -24.83
C ALA A 120 12.70 -5.31 -25.84
N ASN A 121 11.69 -6.05 -25.39
CA ASN A 121 10.65 -6.69 -26.21
C ASN A 121 9.23 -6.36 -25.70
N PRO A 122 8.87 -5.08 -25.52
CA PRO A 122 7.69 -4.67 -24.76
C PRO A 122 6.38 -5.16 -25.40
N GLN A 123 6.29 -5.18 -26.73
CA GLN A 123 5.07 -5.60 -27.43
C GLN A 123 4.74 -7.08 -27.20
N GLU A 124 5.75 -7.95 -27.33
CA GLU A 124 5.60 -9.38 -27.09
C GLU A 124 5.25 -9.66 -25.62
N GLU A 125 5.97 -9.03 -24.69
CA GLU A 125 5.76 -9.26 -23.26
C GLU A 125 4.39 -8.77 -22.80
N ILE A 126 3.95 -7.60 -23.25
CA ILE A 126 2.61 -7.09 -22.94
C ILE A 126 1.54 -8.01 -23.53
N ALA A 127 1.67 -8.44 -24.79
CA ALA A 127 0.68 -9.32 -25.42
C ALA A 127 0.55 -10.67 -24.68
N ASN A 128 1.67 -11.18 -24.14
CA ASN A 128 1.75 -12.46 -23.45
C ASN A 128 1.55 -12.38 -21.93
N ALA A 129 1.39 -11.19 -21.34
CA ALA A 129 1.27 -10.96 -19.90
C ALA A 129 -0.08 -11.42 -19.32
N LYS A 130 -0.49 -12.66 -19.57
CA LYS A 130 -1.73 -13.29 -19.09
C LYS A 130 -1.44 -14.07 -17.81
N HIS A 131 -0.98 -13.36 -16.78
CA HIS A 131 -0.51 -13.96 -15.53
C HIS A 131 -1.41 -13.59 -14.34
N PRO A 132 -2.63 -14.15 -14.24
CA PRO A 132 -3.60 -13.77 -13.23
C PRO A 132 -3.22 -14.23 -11.81
N LEU A 133 -2.05 -14.80 -11.57
CA LEU A 133 -1.52 -15.05 -10.22
C LEU A 133 -0.43 -14.04 -9.82
N ILE A 134 -0.07 -13.12 -10.72
CA ILE A 134 0.83 -12.01 -10.44
C ILE A 134 -0.03 -10.76 -10.21
N ARG A 135 0.28 -10.04 -9.13
CA ARG A 135 -0.38 -8.80 -8.73
C ARG A 135 0.66 -7.74 -8.49
N HIS A 136 0.36 -6.50 -8.84
CA HIS A 136 1.26 -5.38 -8.57
C HIS A 136 0.47 -4.19 -8.06
N ILE A 137 0.95 -3.56 -6.98
CA ILE A 137 0.51 -2.26 -6.52
C ILE A 137 1.66 -1.28 -6.65
N LYS A 138 1.38 -0.11 -7.23
CA LYS A 138 2.37 0.97 -7.34
C LYS A 138 2.08 2.03 -6.29
N ILE A 139 3.06 2.31 -5.43
CA ILE A 139 2.97 3.39 -4.46
C ILE A 139 3.27 4.71 -5.17
N GLN A 140 2.44 5.74 -4.92
CA GLN A 140 2.65 7.05 -5.51
C GLN A 140 3.92 7.71 -4.94
N ARG A 141 4.64 8.43 -5.80
CA ARG A 141 5.87 9.14 -5.43
C ARG A 141 5.52 10.35 -4.56
N ARG A 142 5.69 10.19 -3.24
CA ARG A 142 5.40 11.25 -2.28
C ARG A 142 6.46 11.24 -1.19
N PRO A 143 7.23 12.33 -1.02
CA PRO A 143 8.14 12.44 0.10
C PRO A 143 7.35 12.69 1.39
N SER A 144 7.82 12.12 2.50
CA SER A 144 7.37 12.50 3.85
C SER A 144 8.55 12.55 4.80
N LYS A 145 8.53 13.52 5.72
CA LYS A 145 9.51 13.64 6.80
C LYS A 145 9.21 12.68 7.97
N LYS A 146 8.03 12.07 7.97
CA LYS A 146 7.55 11.19 9.04
C LYS A 146 7.02 9.90 8.43
N ALA A 147 6.99 8.84 9.23
CA ALA A 147 6.25 7.64 8.85
C ALA A 147 4.77 7.99 8.67
N GLU A 148 4.23 7.66 7.50
CA GLU A 148 2.82 7.82 7.19
C GLU A 148 2.07 6.55 7.57
N ASN A 149 0.83 6.67 8.02
CA ASN A 149 0.01 5.49 8.32
C ASN A 149 -0.75 4.97 7.08
N ASP A 150 -0.80 5.75 6.00
CA ASP A 150 -1.30 5.34 4.69
C ASP A 150 -0.48 6.00 3.58
N VAL A 151 -0.31 5.29 2.46
CA VAL A 151 0.39 5.78 1.26
C VAL A 151 -0.51 5.66 0.04
N PRO A 152 -0.79 6.76 -0.69
CA PRO A 152 -1.68 6.71 -1.84
C PRO A 152 -1.22 5.71 -2.91
N SER A 153 -2.18 5.02 -3.50
CA SER A 153 -1.99 4.14 -4.65
C SER A 153 -3.26 4.10 -5.50
N ASP A 154 -3.15 3.62 -6.73
CA ASP A 154 -4.31 3.36 -7.59
C ASP A 154 -4.86 1.92 -7.41
N GLY A 155 -4.48 1.28 -6.31
CA GLY A 155 -4.85 -0.09 -5.95
C GLY A 155 -4.03 -1.18 -6.65
N TRP A 156 -4.25 -2.42 -6.22
CA TRP A 156 -3.63 -3.60 -6.82
C TRP A 156 -4.16 -3.87 -8.23
N LYS A 157 -3.26 -4.26 -9.12
CA LYS A 157 -3.54 -4.60 -10.52
C LYS A 157 -3.23 -6.06 -10.78
N VAL A 158 -4.18 -6.75 -11.41
CA VAL A 158 -3.98 -8.06 -12.02
C VAL A 158 -2.99 -7.92 -13.17
N CYS A 159 -1.98 -8.79 -13.26
CA CYS A 159 -1.10 -8.82 -14.43
C CYS A 159 -1.88 -9.32 -15.66
N SER A 160 -2.13 -8.39 -16.58
CA SER A 160 -2.82 -8.60 -17.84
C SER A 160 -2.15 -7.76 -18.94
N PRO A 161 -2.44 -8.00 -20.23
CA PRO A 161 -1.96 -7.12 -21.30
C PRO A 161 -2.35 -5.64 -21.13
N GLN A 162 -3.41 -5.34 -20.39
CA GLN A 162 -3.88 -3.97 -20.14
C GLN A 162 -3.09 -3.25 -19.04
N THR A 163 -2.42 -4.00 -18.15
CA THR A 163 -1.78 -3.43 -16.94
C THR A 163 -0.26 -3.60 -16.94
N ALA A 164 0.25 -4.67 -17.57
CA ALA A 164 1.64 -5.09 -17.48
C ALA A 164 2.62 -4.02 -17.97
N ALA A 165 2.23 -3.22 -18.96
CA ALA A 165 3.02 -2.09 -19.47
C ALA A 165 3.56 -1.16 -18.36
N ASN A 166 2.78 -0.97 -17.29
CA ASN A 166 3.07 -0.06 -16.18
C ASN A 166 3.77 -0.72 -14.99
N PHE A 167 3.99 -2.04 -15.02
CA PHE A 167 4.69 -2.74 -13.95
C PHE A 167 6.18 -2.44 -14.03
N THR A 168 6.88 -2.53 -12.90
CA THR A 168 8.35 -2.66 -12.91
C THR A 168 8.73 -3.86 -13.78
N ALA A 169 9.63 -3.65 -14.75
CA ALA A 169 10.15 -4.71 -15.61
C ALA A 169 10.87 -5.75 -14.77
N VAL A 170 11.78 -5.32 -13.89
CA VAL A 170 12.54 -6.22 -13.02
C VAL A 170 11.60 -7.06 -12.16
N GLY A 171 10.62 -6.43 -11.49
CA GLY A 171 9.65 -7.15 -10.67
C GLY A 171 8.75 -8.08 -11.50
N TYR A 172 8.32 -7.66 -12.70
CA TYR A 172 7.51 -8.49 -13.60
C TYR A 172 8.25 -9.74 -14.06
N TYR A 173 9.48 -9.62 -14.56
CA TYR A 173 10.26 -10.79 -15.02
C TYR A 173 10.61 -11.72 -13.86
N PHE A 174 10.99 -11.15 -12.71
CA PHE A 174 11.21 -11.90 -11.48
C PHE A 174 9.97 -12.69 -11.08
N ALA A 175 8.80 -12.04 -10.98
CA ALA A 175 7.56 -12.69 -10.59
C ALA A 175 7.13 -13.76 -11.61
N ARG A 176 7.28 -13.51 -12.91
CA ARG A 176 6.95 -14.47 -13.97
C ARG A 176 7.81 -15.73 -13.87
N HIS A 177 9.12 -15.56 -13.68
CA HIS A 177 10.03 -16.68 -13.51
C HIS A 177 9.73 -17.43 -12.20
N LEU A 178 9.70 -16.72 -11.07
CA LEU A 178 9.48 -17.32 -9.76
C LEU A 178 8.14 -18.04 -9.66
N GLN A 179 7.04 -17.43 -10.12
CA GLN A 179 5.73 -18.07 -10.15
C GLN A 179 5.73 -19.34 -11.01
N GLY A 180 6.52 -19.36 -12.08
CA GLY A 180 6.76 -20.54 -12.90
C GLY A 180 7.43 -21.68 -12.15
N GLU A 181 8.30 -21.39 -11.19
CA GLU A 181 9.00 -22.39 -10.36
C GLU A 181 8.12 -22.87 -9.20
N ILE A 182 7.65 -21.94 -8.37
CA ILE A 182 7.01 -22.29 -7.09
C ILE A 182 5.49 -22.44 -7.19
N LYS A 183 4.89 -22.05 -8.32
CA LYS A 183 3.45 -22.18 -8.62
C LYS A 183 2.48 -21.52 -7.63
N VAL A 184 2.94 -20.57 -6.82
CA VAL A 184 2.09 -19.78 -5.89
C VAL A 184 1.85 -18.36 -6.42
N PRO A 185 0.77 -17.66 -5.99
CA PRO A 185 0.58 -16.24 -6.30
C PRO A 185 1.75 -15.36 -5.87
N ILE A 186 2.06 -14.34 -6.67
CA ILE A 186 3.11 -13.36 -6.38
C ILE A 186 2.51 -11.96 -6.32
N GLY A 187 2.63 -11.31 -5.17
CA GLY A 187 2.33 -9.89 -4.97
C GLY A 187 3.59 -9.05 -5.05
N LEU A 188 3.55 -7.99 -5.86
CA LEU A 188 4.64 -7.04 -6.01
C LEU A 188 4.22 -5.67 -5.46
N ILE A 189 4.94 -5.17 -4.47
CA ILE A 189 4.77 -3.82 -3.93
C ILE A 189 5.83 -2.92 -4.57
N GLY A 190 5.43 -2.12 -5.57
CA GLY A 190 6.29 -1.17 -6.25
C GLY A 190 6.45 0.12 -5.45
N SER A 191 7.56 0.24 -4.72
CA SER A 191 7.95 1.45 -3.98
C SER A 191 9.31 1.94 -4.45
N ASN A 192 9.36 2.40 -5.71
CA ASN A 192 10.57 2.76 -6.43
C ASN A 192 10.43 4.16 -7.06
N TRP A 193 11.53 4.91 -7.10
CA TRP A 193 11.56 6.27 -7.62
C TRP A 193 12.92 6.62 -8.23
N GLY A 194 12.96 6.74 -9.55
CA GLY A 194 14.14 7.11 -10.31
C GLY A 194 14.70 8.49 -10.00
N GLY A 195 16.03 8.59 -10.03
CA GLY A 195 16.75 9.83 -9.74
C GLY A 195 16.81 10.18 -8.26
N THR A 196 16.51 9.24 -7.36
CA THR A 196 16.64 9.44 -5.91
C THR A 196 17.91 8.83 -5.36
N ARG A 197 18.69 9.60 -4.60
CA ARG A 197 19.80 9.09 -3.79
C ARG A 197 19.30 8.30 -2.58
N ILE A 198 20.20 7.65 -1.85
CA ILE A 198 19.87 6.77 -0.71
C ILE A 198 19.48 7.53 0.57
N GLU A 199 19.89 8.79 0.72
CA GLU A 199 19.73 9.54 1.97
C GLU A 199 18.25 9.76 2.35
N PRO A 200 17.35 10.15 1.43
CA PRO A 200 15.92 10.27 1.73
C PRO A 200 15.22 8.94 2.06
N TRP A 201 15.85 7.80 1.73
CA TRP A 201 15.33 6.46 2.06
C TRP A 201 15.90 5.91 3.37
N THR A 202 16.89 6.59 3.94
CA THR A 202 17.55 6.17 5.18
C THR A 202 16.92 6.93 6.36
N PRO A 203 16.30 6.25 7.32
CA PRO A 203 15.73 6.93 8.48
C PRO A 203 16.83 7.60 9.32
N PRO A 204 16.55 8.68 10.08
CA PRO A 204 17.55 9.35 10.90
C PRO A 204 18.33 8.42 11.84
N ALA A 205 17.67 7.38 12.37
CA ALA A 205 18.32 6.37 13.20
C ALA A 205 19.40 5.59 12.45
N GLY A 206 19.24 5.36 11.13
CA GLY A 206 20.23 4.67 10.30
C GLY A 206 21.53 5.46 10.16
N PHE A 207 21.45 6.78 9.98
CA PHE A 207 22.63 7.65 9.98
C PHE A 207 23.31 7.70 11.34
N LYS A 208 22.54 7.86 12.42
CA LYS A 208 23.08 7.92 13.78
C LYS A 208 23.75 6.63 14.25
N ALA A 209 23.40 5.49 13.66
CA ALA A 209 23.98 4.20 13.97
C ALA A 209 25.41 4.01 13.42
N VAL A 210 25.84 4.85 12.46
CA VAL A 210 27.15 4.72 11.79
C VAL A 210 28.03 5.94 12.15
N PRO A 211 29.07 5.80 12.99
CA PRO A 211 29.89 6.93 13.44
C PRO A 211 30.50 7.76 12.30
N ALA A 212 30.87 7.12 11.18
CA ALA A 212 31.43 7.81 10.01
C ALA A 212 30.43 8.73 9.30
N LEU A 213 29.13 8.62 9.57
CA LEU A 213 28.08 9.45 8.99
C LEU A 213 27.67 10.62 9.90
N LYS A 214 28.39 10.88 10.99
CA LYS A 214 28.03 11.90 11.98
C LYS A 214 27.77 13.28 11.36
N ASP A 215 28.61 13.72 10.43
CA ASP A 215 28.47 15.03 9.79
C ASP A 215 27.18 15.17 8.97
N ILE A 216 26.68 14.06 8.42
CA ILE A 216 25.40 14.00 7.72
C ILE A 216 24.26 13.91 8.75
N ALA A 217 24.41 13.06 9.77
CA ALA A 217 23.43 12.86 10.83
C ALA A 217 23.08 14.17 11.56
N ASP A 218 24.06 15.04 11.77
CA ASP A 218 23.91 16.34 12.44
C ASP A 218 23.20 17.38 11.56
N LYS A 219 23.11 17.14 10.24
CA LYS A 219 22.53 18.07 9.24
C LYS A 219 21.30 17.51 8.53
N LEU A 220 20.70 16.44 9.05
CA LEU A 220 19.56 15.79 8.38
C LEU A 220 18.37 16.73 8.16
N ASP A 221 18.20 17.77 8.97
CA ASP A 221 17.13 18.77 8.78
C ASP A 221 17.37 19.69 7.56
N GLU A 222 18.61 19.76 7.07
CA GLU A 222 19.03 20.54 5.89
C GLU A 222 18.98 19.74 4.58
N TYR A 223 18.78 18.41 4.68
CA TYR A 223 18.69 17.49 3.55
C TYR A 223 17.31 16.86 3.45
N PRO A 224 16.81 16.64 2.23
CA PRO A 224 17.23 17.22 0.96
C PRO A 224 16.80 18.69 0.79
N THR A 225 17.64 19.49 0.12
CA THR A 225 17.34 20.90 -0.19
C THR A 225 16.16 20.97 -1.19
N PRO A 226 15.08 21.71 -0.92
CA PRO A 226 13.98 21.85 -1.88
C PRO A 226 14.44 22.55 -3.17
N ARG A 227 13.99 22.09 -4.35
CA ARG A 227 14.18 22.80 -5.62
C ARG A 227 12.85 22.81 -6.40
N GLY A 228 12.12 23.93 -6.30
CA GLY A 228 10.78 24.07 -6.89
C GLY A 228 9.73 23.20 -6.19
N ASN A 229 8.82 22.59 -6.96
CA ASN A 229 7.80 21.65 -6.44
C ASN A 229 8.36 20.25 -6.15
N GLY A 230 9.68 20.07 -6.24
CA GLY A 230 10.38 18.82 -6.03
C GLY A 230 11.38 18.91 -4.87
N VAL A 231 11.58 17.77 -4.22
CA VAL A 231 12.69 17.53 -3.32
C VAL A 231 13.94 17.26 -4.17
N ASN A 232 15.07 17.92 -3.90
CA ASN A 232 16.31 17.58 -4.59
C ASN A 232 16.81 16.22 -4.09
N HIS A 233 16.44 15.16 -4.79
CA HIS A 233 16.97 13.83 -4.52
C HIS A 233 18.30 13.57 -5.24
N GLN A 234 18.92 14.61 -5.84
CA GLN A 234 20.22 14.57 -6.52
C GLN A 234 21.33 15.23 -5.74
#